data_AF-A0A358A410-F1
#
_entry.id   AF-A0A358A410-F1
#
_cell.length_a   1.000
_cell.length_b   1.000
_cell.length_c   1.000
_cell.angle_alpha   90.00
_cell.angle_beta   90.00
_cell.angle_gamma   90.00
#
_symmetry.space_group_name_H-M   'P 1'
#
loop_
_entity.id
_entity.type
_entity.pdbx_description
1 polymer ?
#
loop_
_entity_poly.entity_id
_entity_poly.type
_entity_poly.pdbx_seq_one_letter_code
_entity_poly.pdbx_strand_id
1 'polypeptide(L)'
;HLAVTNTSEVAETTLDDGRRRIQYAPTIVMSTYLVAFVVGPLEATEPIYAGGVPIRVVHRPGQGDRTSFALDVAAAALDWFADYYAIPYPSDKVDLIAIPDFAFGAMENLGCVTFREVLLIIDPADASQPELQRAADVINHELAHMWFGDLVTMQWWEGIWLNEAFATFMETSCSDAYRPDWRVWDTFARARSAAFDVDALASTRPIEFPVVTPQEAEGMFDLLTYEKGASVVRMLEQYLGAEVFRDGVRHYLDTHSYANTETTDLWASLETVSGQPVQSLMHDWIYQGGHPIITATGTPHGLRVEQRAFTLDPNVADDRTWSVPLVIRHDGETTSALITEGSMMLTGITGTPTTVNAGAAGFFRTAIDEAILTELEASGPGDRTPTERHGLVDDAWALTVAGSLPAIDFLRLARALAGEDDLNVWQALATGLHGLDRLVEGTAADVLASTIRELAGPALASIGFEPRAEDDDRTLELRATLVRLLGTAGNDAEVIAAAQGAVDHPEASLGAAALTVVAHHGGQAEDDTIR
;
A
#
# COMPACT_ATOMS: atom_id res chain seq x y z
N HIS A 1 -0.91 -37.86 -8.05
CA HIS A 1 -1.74 -36.69 -7.73
C HIS A 1 -1.67 -36.45 -6.25
N LEU A 2 -1.28 -35.25 -5.85
CA LEU A 2 -1.36 -34.78 -4.48
C LEU A 2 -2.79 -34.29 -4.23
N ALA A 3 -3.27 -34.44 -3.00
CA ALA A 3 -4.49 -33.80 -2.52
C ALA A 3 -4.10 -33.01 -1.27
N VAL A 4 -4.53 -31.75 -1.19
CA VAL A 4 -4.24 -30.84 -0.08
C VAL A 4 -5.56 -30.19 0.35
N THR A 5 -5.73 -29.96 1.65
CA THR A 5 -6.90 -29.29 2.24
C THR A 5 -6.44 -28.48 3.45
N ASN A 6 -7.36 -27.84 4.18
CA ASN A 6 -7.06 -26.96 5.32
C ASN A 6 -6.13 -27.54 6.42
N THR A 7 -6.16 -28.85 6.67
CA THR A 7 -5.43 -29.50 7.79
C THR A 7 -4.55 -30.65 7.34
N SER A 8 -3.71 -31.17 8.25
CA SER A 8 -2.81 -32.28 7.96
C SER A 8 -3.55 -33.58 7.62
N GLU A 9 -2.94 -34.39 6.75
CA GLU A 9 -3.37 -35.76 6.49
C GLU A 9 -3.17 -36.64 7.73
N VAL A 10 -4.20 -37.38 8.13
CA VAL A 10 -4.16 -38.32 9.27
C VAL A 10 -4.17 -39.78 8.84
N ALA A 11 -4.74 -40.09 7.68
CA ALA A 11 -4.75 -41.44 7.14
C ALA A 11 -4.98 -41.45 5.62
N GLU A 12 -4.35 -42.41 4.95
CA GLU A 12 -4.63 -42.74 3.57
C GLU A 12 -4.97 -44.23 3.44
N THR A 13 -5.97 -44.54 2.61
CA THR A 13 -6.34 -45.92 2.29
C THR A 13 -6.58 -46.07 0.79
N THR A 14 -5.94 -47.08 0.18
CA THR A 14 -6.27 -47.50 -1.18
C THR A 14 -7.51 -48.37 -1.15
N LEU A 15 -8.53 -47.99 -1.92
CA LEU A 15 -9.79 -48.71 -2.06
C LEU A 15 -9.68 -49.85 -3.08
N ASP A 16 -10.64 -50.78 -3.07
CA ASP A 16 -10.65 -51.96 -3.95
C ASP A 16 -10.62 -51.64 -5.46
N ASP A 17 -11.10 -50.44 -5.83
CA ASP A 17 -11.11 -49.95 -7.21
C ASP A 17 -9.87 -49.12 -7.59
N GLY A 18 -8.87 -49.07 -6.71
CA GLY A 18 -7.61 -48.34 -6.90
C GLY A 18 -7.67 -46.84 -6.59
N ARG A 19 -8.83 -46.30 -6.18
CA ARG A 19 -8.91 -44.92 -5.69
C ARG A 19 -8.28 -44.79 -4.30
N ARG A 20 -7.83 -43.57 -3.97
CA ARG A 20 -7.32 -43.23 -2.64
C ARG A 20 -8.43 -42.53 -1.85
N ARG A 21 -8.65 -42.95 -0.60
CA ARG A 21 -9.40 -42.21 0.41
C ARG A 21 -8.39 -41.59 1.35
N ILE A 22 -8.34 -40.26 1.39
CA ILE A 22 -7.49 -39.50 2.29
C ILE A 22 -8.38 -38.87 3.36
N GLN A 23 -7.99 -39.02 4.62
CA GLN A 23 -8.66 -38.43 5.77
C GLN A 23 -7.72 -37.38 6.37
N TYR A 24 -8.29 -36.23 6.73
CA TYR A 24 -7.56 -35.10 7.30
C TYR A 24 -8.02 -34.83 8.73
N ALA A 25 -7.19 -34.13 9.49
CA ALA A 25 -7.53 -33.73 10.87
C ALA A 25 -8.76 -32.81 10.88
N PRO A 26 -9.55 -32.79 11.96
CA PRO A 26 -10.62 -31.82 12.12
C PRO A 26 -10.08 -30.38 12.06
N THR A 27 -10.79 -29.48 11.40
CA THR A 27 -10.49 -28.05 11.41
C THR A 27 -10.88 -27.44 12.76
N ILE A 28 -10.38 -26.24 13.04
CA ILE A 28 -11.02 -25.35 14.02
C ILE A 28 -12.45 -24.98 13.54
N VAL A 29 -13.21 -24.31 14.41
CA VAL A 29 -14.42 -23.61 13.97
C VAL A 29 -14.01 -22.53 12.99
N MET A 30 -14.50 -22.59 11.76
CA MET A 30 -14.16 -21.64 10.70
C MET A 30 -15.35 -21.41 9.77
N SER A 31 -15.34 -20.27 9.07
CA SER A 31 -16.38 -19.87 8.13
C SER A 31 -16.34 -20.69 6.82
N THR A 32 -17.49 -20.88 6.18
CA THR A 32 -17.59 -21.76 4.99
C THR A 32 -16.75 -21.32 3.79
N TYR A 33 -16.47 -20.02 3.64
CA TYR A 33 -15.68 -19.47 2.53
C TYR A 33 -14.18 -19.86 2.60
N LEU A 34 -13.72 -20.34 3.76
CA LEU A 34 -12.34 -20.74 4.01
C LEU A 34 -12.08 -22.22 3.71
N VAL A 35 -13.12 -23.03 3.49
CA VAL A 35 -12.98 -24.45 3.15
C VAL A 35 -12.32 -24.57 1.78
N ALA A 36 -11.17 -25.22 1.70
CA ALA A 36 -10.45 -25.44 0.44
C ALA A 36 -9.90 -26.85 0.33
N PHE A 37 -9.89 -27.37 -0.90
CA PHE A 37 -9.15 -28.57 -1.25
C PHE A 37 -8.66 -28.49 -2.69
N VAL A 38 -7.41 -28.88 -2.91
CA VAL A 38 -6.74 -28.85 -4.22
C VAL A 38 -6.27 -30.26 -4.55
N VAL A 39 -6.61 -30.76 -5.75
CA VAL A 39 -6.21 -32.09 -6.23
C VAL A 39 -5.65 -31.97 -7.62
N GLY A 40 -4.41 -32.43 -7.81
CA GLY A 40 -3.75 -32.32 -9.10
C GLY A 40 -2.43 -33.06 -9.19
N PRO A 41 -1.81 -33.07 -10.38
CA PRO A 41 -0.44 -33.52 -10.55
C PRO A 41 0.48 -32.43 -9.98
N LEU A 42 0.55 -32.35 -8.65
CA LEU A 42 1.31 -31.36 -7.91
C LEU A 42 2.43 -32.03 -7.12
N GLU A 43 3.47 -31.26 -6.85
CA GLU A 43 4.57 -31.56 -5.94
C GLU A 43 4.47 -30.61 -4.74
N ALA A 44 5.03 -31.01 -3.60
CA ALA A 44 5.17 -30.15 -2.43
C ALA A 44 6.64 -30.17 -2.02
N THR A 45 7.14 -29.02 -1.55
CA THR A 45 8.47 -28.95 -0.96
C THR A 45 8.54 -29.80 0.31
N GLU A 46 9.76 -30.16 0.74
CA GLU A 46 9.97 -30.58 2.12
C GLU A 46 9.53 -29.45 3.06
N PRO A 47 8.93 -29.77 4.23
CA PRO A 47 8.46 -28.75 5.14
C PRO A 47 9.64 -28.05 5.83
N ILE A 48 9.54 -26.73 5.91
CA ILE A 48 10.26 -25.95 6.94
C ILE A 48 9.33 -25.70 8.12
N TYR A 49 9.85 -25.16 9.21
CA TYR A 49 9.07 -24.97 10.44
C TYR A 49 9.25 -23.55 10.99
N ALA A 50 8.14 -22.90 11.34
CA ALA A 50 8.08 -21.64 12.09
C ALA A 50 7.13 -21.83 13.27
N GLY A 51 7.53 -21.45 14.48
CA GLY A 51 6.75 -21.74 15.70
C GLY A 51 6.38 -23.21 15.94
N GLY A 52 7.05 -24.17 15.28
CA GLY A 52 6.69 -25.59 15.30
C GLY A 52 5.61 -26.01 14.29
N VAL A 53 5.11 -25.08 13.47
CA VAL A 53 4.15 -25.31 12.39
C VAL A 53 4.89 -25.65 11.10
N PRO A 54 4.60 -26.78 10.43
CA PRO A 54 5.17 -27.09 9.13
C PRO A 54 4.61 -26.17 8.03
N ILE A 55 5.51 -25.61 7.21
CA ILE A 55 5.20 -24.77 6.05
C ILE A 55 5.72 -25.44 4.78
N ARG A 56 4.89 -25.54 3.74
CA ARG A 56 5.29 -26.03 2.42
C ARG A 56 4.79 -25.12 1.31
N VAL A 57 5.49 -25.16 0.17
CA VAL A 57 4.96 -24.65 -1.10
C VAL A 57 4.51 -25.83 -1.96
N VAL A 58 3.29 -25.76 -2.47
CA VAL A 58 2.69 -26.74 -3.36
C VAL A 58 2.63 -26.16 -4.76
N HIS A 59 3.19 -26.86 -5.73
CA HIS A 59 3.43 -26.34 -7.07
C HIS A 59 3.26 -27.40 -8.16
N ARG A 60 3.24 -26.98 -9.42
CA ARG A 60 3.31 -27.89 -10.57
C ARG A 60 4.70 -28.55 -10.67
N PRO A 61 4.82 -29.75 -11.25
CA PRO A 61 6.09 -30.46 -11.36
C PRO A 61 7.20 -29.62 -11.97
N GLY A 62 8.39 -29.68 -11.36
CA GLY A 62 9.60 -28.99 -11.85
C GLY A 62 9.71 -27.51 -11.48
N GLN A 63 8.94 -27.04 -10.49
CA GLN A 63 8.98 -25.64 -10.02
C GLN A 63 9.69 -25.46 -8.67
N GLY A 64 10.14 -26.55 -8.04
CA GLY A 64 10.63 -26.54 -6.64
C GLY A 64 11.86 -25.66 -6.39
N ASP A 65 12.71 -25.44 -7.40
CA ASP A 65 13.92 -24.61 -7.23
C ASP A 65 13.60 -23.11 -7.08
N ARG A 66 12.34 -22.70 -7.32
CA ARG A 66 11.87 -21.30 -7.28
C ARG A 66 10.90 -21.01 -6.13
N THR A 67 10.90 -21.84 -5.09
CA THR A 67 9.97 -21.70 -3.95
C THR A 67 10.64 -21.19 -2.68
N SER A 68 11.97 -21.07 -2.66
CA SER A 68 12.73 -20.73 -1.44
C SER A 68 12.38 -19.36 -0.88
N PHE A 69 12.12 -18.38 -1.76
CA PHE A 69 11.74 -17.03 -1.35
C PHE A 69 10.39 -17.03 -0.62
N ALA A 70 9.38 -17.68 -1.19
CA ALA A 70 8.05 -17.77 -0.56
C ALA A 70 8.09 -18.49 0.80
N LEU A 71 8.89 -19.55 0.91
CA LEU A 71 9.11 -20.25 2.18
C LEU A 71 9.76 -19.35 3.24
N ASP A 72 10.79 -18.57 2.86
CA ASP A 72 11.49 -17.65 3.76
C ASP A 72 10.57 -16.55 4.28
N VAL A 73 9.82 -15.88 3.40
CA VAL A 73 8.83 -14.87 3.76
C VAL A 73 7.78 -15.47 4.71
N ALA A 74 7.20 -16.61 4.35
CA ALA A 74 6.12 -17.21 5.13
C ALA A 74 6.56 -17.64 6.53
N ALA A 75 7.79 -18.13 6.68
CA ALA A 75 8.34 -18.47 7.99
C ALA A 75 8.53 -17.21 8.86
N ALA A 76 9.11 -16.15 8.30
CA ALA A 76 9.29 -14.88 9.00
C ALA A 76 7.95 -14.26 9.41
N ALA A 77 6.96 -14.29 8.50
CA ALA A 77 5.62 -13.77 8.73
C ALA A 77 4.90 -14.53 9.86
N LEU A 78 4.94 -15.86 9.83
CA LEU A 78 4.25 -16.67 10.83
C LEU A 78 4.79 -16.45 12.24
N ASP A 79 6.12 -16.37 12.38
CA ASP A 79 6.77 -16.06 13.65
C ASP A 79 6.42 -14.62 14.10
N TRP A 80 6.48 -13.65 13.18
CA TRP A 80 6.19 -12.25 13.49
C TRP A 80 4.74 -12.03 13.91
N PHE A 81 3.76 -12.59 13.20
CA PHE A 81 2.34 -12.47 13.56
C PHE A 81 2.03 -13.17 14.88
N ALA A 82 2.59 -14.35 15.13
CA ALA A 82 2.41 -15.04 16.40
C ALA A 82 2.91 -14.20 17.59
N ASP A 83 4.07 -13.55 17.43
CA ASP A 83 4.63 -12.63 18.42
C ASP A 83 3.82 -11.32 18.54
N TYR A 84 3.45 -10.71 17.41
CA TYR A 84 2.70 -9.46 17.38
C TYR A 84 1.33 -9.62 18.04
N TYR A 85 0.59 -10.68 17.72
CA TYR A 85 -0.72 -10.97 18.31
C TYR A 85 -0.64 -11.68 19.66
N ALA A 86 0.53 -12.18 20.06
CA ALA A 86 0.69 -13.04 21.24
C ALA A 86 -0.25 -14.25 21.24
N ILE A 87 -0.59 -14.74 20.05
CA ILE A 87 -1.49 -15.88 19.80
C ILE A 87 -0.78 -16.78 18.80
N PRO A 88 -0.49 -18.06 19.13
CA PRO A 88 0.09 -19.00 18.18
C PRO A 88 -0.78 -19.17 16.93
N TYR A 89 -0.16 -19.60 15.83
CA TYR A 89 -0.89 -19.96 14.62
C TYR A 89 -2.05 -20.93 14.93
N PRO A 90 -3.29 -20.67 14.46
CA PRO A 90 -4.47 -21.40 14.93
C PRO A 90 -4.71 -22.77 14.28
N SER A 91 -3.94 -23.15 13.26
CA SER A 91 -4.05 -24.47 12.59
C SER A 91 -2.78 -25.32 12.74
N ASP A 92 -2.76 -26.50 12.13
CA ASP A 92 -1.71 -27.51 12.32
C ASP A 92 -0.60 -27.49 11.25
N LYS A 93 -0.82 -26.81 10.12
CA LYS A 93 0.13 -26.66 9.01
C LYS A 93 -0.23 -25.47 8.12
N VAL A 94 0.73 -25.02 7.33
CA VAL A 94 0.53 -24.04 6.25
C VAL A 94 1.03 -24.64 4.93
N ASP A 95 0.14 -24.75 3.95
CA ASP A 95 0.51 -25.02 2.55
C ASP A 95 0.19 -23.79 1.71
N LEU A 96 1.21 -23.22 1.06
CA LEU A 96 1.08 -22.14 0.08
C LEU A 96 1.01 -22.76 -1.31
N ILE A 97 -0.10 -22.57 -2.02
CA ILE A 97 -0.42 -23.34 -3.23
C ILE A 97 -0.41 -22.43 -4.46
N ALA A 98 0.53 -22.69 -5.37
CA ALA A 98 0.64 -21.97 -6.63
C ALA A 98 -0.35 -22.53 -7.67
N ILE A 99 -1.36 -21.73 -8.05
CA ILE A 99 -2.42 -22.08 -8.98
C ILE A 99 -2.19 -21.36 -10.34
N PRO A 100 -2.13 -22.09 -11.48
CA PRO A 100 -1.83 -21.50 -12.79
C PRO A 100 -2.87 -20.51 -13.32
N ASP A 101 -4.14 -20.77 -13.04
CA ASP A 101 -5.27 -19.95 -13.49
C ASP A 101 -6.13 -19.62 -12.28
N PHE A 102 -5.99 -18.40 -11.77
CA PHE A 102 -6.61 -17.96 -10.53
C PHE A 102 -7.15 -16.54 -10.70
N ALA A 103 -8.45 -16.37 -10.45
CA ALA A 103 -9.16 -15.12 -10.72
C ALA A 103 -8.66 -13.97 -9.85
N PHE A 104 -8.36 -14.25 -8.58
CA PHE A 104 -7.83 -13.30 -7.61
C PHE A 104 -6.30 -13.32 -7.58
N GLY A 105 -5.68 -12.47 -6.76
CA GLY A 105 -4.24 -12.53 -6.49
C GLY A 105 -3.89 -13.77 -5.66
N ALA A 106 -4.54 -13.90 -4.52
CA ALA A 106 -4.46 -15.02 -3.59
C ALA A 106 -5.79 -15.17 -2.80
N MET A 107 -5.87 -16.17 -1.91
CA MET A 107 -7.01 -16.44 -1.03
C MET A 107 -6.53 -17.19 0.22
N GLU A 108 -6.99 -16.71 1.37
CA GLU A 108 -6.50 -16.99 2.72
C GLU A 108 -7.01 -18.30 3.32
N ASN A 109 -7.40 -19.27 2.50
CA ASN A 109 -8.03 -20.49 3.00
C ASN A 109 -7.18 -21.15 4.10
N LEU A 110 -7.65 -21.17 5.36
CA LEU A 110 -6.89 -21.58 6.55
C LEU A 110 -6.03 -22.83 6.30
N GLY A 111 -4.71 -22.66 6.37
CA GLY A 111 -3.71 -23.72 6.19
C GLY A 111 -3.54 -24.23 4.75
N CYS A 112 -4.36 -23.79 3.79
CA CYS A 112 -4.40 -24.23 2.39
C CYS A 112 -4.47 -23.01 1.45
N VAL A 113 -3.58 -22.05 1.67
CA VAL A 113 -3.60 -20.71 1.07
C VAL A 113 -3.27 -20.80 -0.41
N THR A 114 -4.08 -20.19 -1.28
CA THR A 114 -3.91 -20.29 -2.74
C THR A 114 -3.44 -18.98 -3.35
N PHE A 115 -2.57 -19.05 -4.36
CA PHE A 115 -1.95 -17.89 -4.99
C PHE A 115 -1.89 -18.06 -6.51
N ARG A 116 -1.87 -16.96 -7.26
CA ARG A 116 -1.33 -16.96 -8.63
C ARG A 116 0.14 -17.40 -8.61
N GLU A 117 0.55 -18.18 -9.60
CA GLU A 117 1.93 -18.71 -9.66
C GLU A 117 3.02 -17.64 -9.55
N VAL A 118 2.81 -16.47 -10.18
CA VAL A 118 3.78 -15.36 -10.19
C VAL A 118 4.08 -14.76 -8.81
N LEU A 119 3.29 -15.09 -7.77
CA LEU A 119 3.48 -14.61 -6.41
C LEU A 119 4.21 -15.61 -5.51
N LEU A 120 4.32 -16.88 -5.92
CA LEU A 120 4.98 -17.93 -5.13
C LEU A 120 6.19 -18.54 -5.82
N ILE A 121 6.17 -18.62 -7.16
CA ILE A 121 7.19 -19.27 -7.96
C ILE A 121 8.10 -18.19 -8.55
N ILE A 122 9.07 -17.76 -7.75
CA ILE A 122 9.94 -16.62 -8.04
C ILE A 122 11.39 -17.04 -7.85
N ASP A 123 12.24 -16.70 -8.82
CA ASP A 123 13.68 -16.75 -8.65
C ASP A 123 14.17 -15.33 -8.29
N PRO A 124 14.68 -15.11 -7.06
CA PRO A 124 15.19 -13.80 -6.66
C PRO A 124 16.36 -13.29 -7.49
N ALA A 125 17.05 -14.15 -8.24
CA ALA A 125 18.14 -13.73 -9.12
C ALA A 125 17.64 -13.03 -10.40
N ASP A 126 16.40 -13.32 -10.81
CA ASP A 126 15.80 -12.83 -12.06
C ASP A 126 14.67 -11.82 -11.83
N ALA A 127 14.22 -11.64 -10.58
CA ALA A 127 13.12 -10.75 -10.23
C ALA A 127 13.61 -9.35 -9.81
N SER A 128 12.88 -8.32 -10.22
CA SER A 128 13.09 -6.96 -9.72
C SER A 128 12.65 -6.84 -8.25
N GLN A 129 13.19 -5.85 -7.52
CA GLN A 129 12.78 -5.62 -6.14
C GLN A 129 11.27 -5.37 -5.98
N PRO A 130 10.58 -4.60 -6.84
CA PRO A 130 9.13 -4.46 -6.73
C PRO A 130 8.36 -5.76 -6.91
N GLU A 131 8.86 -6.70 -7.71
CA GLU A 131 8.25 -8.04 -7.85
C GLU A 131 8.44 -8.88 -6.59
N LEU A 132 9.65 -8.84 -6.00
CA LEU A 132 9.94 -9.50 -4.73
C LEU A 132 9.10 -8.92 -3.59
N GLN A 133 9.00 -7.59 -3.50
CA GLN A 133 8.17 -6.92 -2.51
C GLN A 133 6.71 -7.30 -2.69
N ARG A 134 6.17 -7.24 -3.92
CA ARG A 134 4.77 -7.60 -4.18
C ARG A 134 4.46 -9.03 -3.75
N ALA A 135 5.37 -9.97 -4.01
CA ALA A 135 5.19 -11.35 -3.58
C ALA A 135 5.24 -11.49 -2.06
N ALA A 136 6.17 -10.79 -1.40
CA ALA A 136 6.25 -10.79 0.05
C ALA A 136 5.01 -10.17 0.71
N ASP A 137 4.55 -9.01 0.21
CA ASP A 137 3.36 -8.31 0.68
C ASP A 137 2.14 -9.24 0.59
N VAL A 138 1.87 -9.86 -0.57
CA VAL A 138 0.72 -10.78 -0.69
C VAL A 138 0.86 -12.01 0.21
N ILE A 139 2.05 -12.62 0.33
CA ILE A 139 2.23 -13.73 1.29
C ILE A 139 1.93 -13.27 2.72
N ASN A 140 2.40 -12.08 3.11
CA ASN A 140 2.15 -11.51 4.43
C ASN A 140 0.66 -11.18 4.64
N HIS A 141 -0.05 -10.69 3.62
CA HIS A 141 -1.49 -10.42 3.63
C HIS A 141 -2.28 -11.68 3.93
N GLU A 142 -2.04 -12.73 3.14
CA GLU A 142 -2.74 -14.00 3.32
C GLU A 142 -2.44 -14.64 4.67
N LEU A 143 -1.21 -14.47 5.20
CA LEU A 143 -0.86 -14.99 6.52
C LEU A 143 -1.38 -14.13 7.68
N ALA A 144 -1.60 -12.83 7.48
CA ALA A 144 -2.27 -11.98 8.46
C ALA A 144 -3.73 -12.42 8.68
N HIS A 145 -4.39 -12.88 7.61
CA HIS A 145 -5.77 -13.36 7.67
C HIS A 145 -5.99 -14.56 8.59
N MET A 146 -4.94 -15.34 8.84
CA MET A 146 -4.98 -16.47 9.78
C MET A 146 -5.46 -16.03 11.18
N TRP A 147 -5.26 -14.76 11.55
CA TRP A 147 -5.85 -14.13 12.74
C TRP A 147 -7.05 -13.24 12.39
N PHE A 148 -6.93 -12.37 11.38
CA PHE A 148 -7.97 -11.44 10.92
C PHE A 148 -8.74 -11.96 9.71
N GLY A 149 -9.79 -12.73 9.95
CA GLY A 149 -10.65 -13.32 8.92
C GLY A 149 -10.91 -14.80 9.17
N ASP A 150 -9.92 -15.52 9.69
CA ASP A 150 -10.00 -16.94 10.01
C ASP A 150 -10.32 -17.20 11.49
N LEU A 151 -9.43 -16.76 12.39
CA LEU A 151 -9.61 -16.92 13.84
C LEU A 151 -10.75 -16.03 14.35
N VAL A 152 -10.80 -14.79 13.89
CA VAL A 152 -11.90 -13.85 14.13
C VAL A 152 -12.41 -13.37 12.79
N THR A 153 -13.67 -13.67 12.47
CA THR A 153 -14.28 -13.32 11.18
C THR A 153 -15.32 -12.22 11.37
N MET A 154 -15.46 -11.28 10.44
CA MET A 154 -16.62 -10.38 10.45
C MET A 154 -17.96 -11.16 10.49
N GLN A 155 -18.97 -10.59 11.12
CA GLN A 155 -20.30 -11.23 11.23
C GLN A 155 -21.05 -11.24 9.90
N TRP A 156 -20.85 -10.20 9.09
CA TRP A 156 -21.44 -10.07 7.77
C TRP A 156 -20.53 -9.27 6.84
N TRP A 157 -20.77 -9.37 5.53
CA TRP A 157 -19.91 -8.79 4.49
C TRP A 157 -19.76 -7.27 4.56
N GLU A 158 -20.68 -6.54 5.20
CA GLU A 158 -20.48 -5.10 5.46
C GLU A 158 -19.23 -4.83 6.30
N GLY A 159 -18.87 -5.76 7.20
CA GLY A 159 -17.66 -5.71 7.99
C GLY A 159 -16.42 -6.29 7.31
N ILE A 160 -16.43 -6.57 6.00
CA ILE A 160 -15.28 -7.19 5.29
C ILE A 160 -13.97 -6.42 5.47
N TRP A 161 -14.04 -5.10 5.68
CA TRP A 161 -12.86 -4.30 5.97
C TRP A 161 -12.13 -4.71 7.25
N LEU A 162 -12.82 -5.31 8.24
CA LEU A 162 -12.20 -5.87 9.45
C LEU A 162 -11.21 -6.98 9.11
N ASN A 163 -11.42 -7.69 8.01
CA ASN A 163 -10.47 -8.67 7.49
C ASN A 163 -9.44 -7.95 6.61
N GLU A 164 -9.91 -7.32 5.52
CA GLU A 164 -9.04 -6.90 4.41
C GLU A 164 -8.19 -5.67 4.72
N ALA A 165 -8.76 -4.66 5.39
CA ALA A 165 -8.01 -3.47 5.76
C ALA A 165 -6.96 -3.78 6.83
N PHE A 166 -7.30 -4.66 7.77
CA PHE A 166 -6.37 -5.13 8.79
C PHE A 166 -5.28 -5.98 8.17
N ALA A 167 -5.61 -6.93 7.29
CA ALA A 167 -4.60 -7.69 6.56
C ALA A 167 -3.67 -6.77 5.76
N THR A 168 -4.20 -5.75 5.06
CA THR A 168 -3.41 -4.75 4.32
C THR A 168 -2.47 -3.92 5.23
N PHE A 169 -2.95 -3.50 6.41
CA PHE A 169 -2.12 -2.79 7.39
C PHE A 169 -1.03 -3.71 7.99
N MET A 170 -1.39 -4.95 8.26
CA MET A 170 -0.55 -5.94 8.91
C MET A 170 0.48 -6.55 7.94
N GLU A 171 0.16 -6.70 6.65
CA GLU A 171 1.15 -7.05 5.61
C GLU A 171 2.25 -6.00 5.55
N THR A 172 1.88 -4.71 5.55
CA THR A 172 2.84 -3.61 5.40
C THR A 172 3.75 -3.58 6.63
N SER A 173 3.18 -3.78 7.83
CA SER A 173 3.92 -3.85 9.08
C SER A 173 4.87 -5.06 9.14
N CYS A 174 4.42 -6.22 8.64
CA CYS A 174 5.22 -7.44 8.59
C CYS A 174 6.35 -7.34 7.57
N SER A 175 6.06 -6.81 6.37
CA SER A 175 7.05 -6.56 5.32
C SER A 175 8.12 -5.55 5.77
N ASP A 176 7.73 -4.52 6.53
CA ASP A 176 8.67 -3.55 7.12
C ASP A 176 9.60 -4.23 8.14
N ALA A 177 9.09 -5.18 8.92
CA ALA A 177 9.89 -5.95 9.86
C ALA A 177 10.81 -6.98 9.17
N TYR A 178 10.35 -7.59 8.08
CA TYR A 178 11.09 -8.58 7.29
C TYR A 178 12.23 -7.93 6.47
N ARG A 179 11.93 -6.82 5.79
CA ARG A 179 12.88 -6.06 4.97
C ARG A 179 12.76 -4.54 5.23
N PRO A 180 13.31 -4.05 6.35
CA PRO A 180 13.29 -2.61 6.66
C PRO A 180 13.97 -1.75 5.58
N ASP A 181 14.92 -2.32 4.85
CA ASP A 181 15.65 -1.69 3.76
C ASP A 181 14.76 -1.37 2.54
N TRP A 182 13.64 -2.08 2.37
CA TRP A 182 12.69 -1.79 1.30
C TRP A 182 11.89 -0.51 1.55
N ARG A 183 11.79 -0.07 2.82
CA ARG A 183 11.01 1.10 3.24
C ARG A 183 9.57 0.97 2.73
N VAL A 184 8.86 -0.09 3.09
CA VAL A 184 7.55 -0.41 2.50
C VAL A 184 6.44 0.58 2.85
N TRP A 185 6.50 1.25 4.00
CA TRP A 185 5.59 2.36 4.34
C TRP A 185 5.61 3.52 3.35
N ASP A 186 6.74 3.63 2.69
CA ASP A 186 7.07 4.65 1.72
C ASP A 186 6.43 4.28 0.36
N THR A 187 6.36 2.99 0.03
CA THR A 187 5.54 2.44 -1.07
C THR A 187 4.05 2.50 -0.73
N PHE A 188 3.64 2.19 0.49
CA PHE A 188 2.26 2.28 0.97
C PHE A 188 1.70 3.70 0.85
N ALA A 189 2.54 4.74 0.96
CA ALA A 189 2.13 6.11 0.72
C ALA A 189 1.50 6.33 -0.67
N ARG A 190 1.96 5.59 -1.70
CA ARG A 190 1.35 5.62 -3.03
C ARG A 190 0.02 4.88 -3.10
N ALA A 191 -0.09 3.74 -2.41
CA ALA A 191 -1.33 2.98 -2.34
C ALA A 191 -2.43 3.83 -1.67
N ARG A 192 -2.06 4.57 -0.62
CA ARG A 192 -2.90 5.62 -0.03
C ARG A 192 -3.26 6.74 -1.02
N SER A 193 -2.33 7.23 -1.84
CA SER A 193 -2.65 8.24 -2.85
C SER A 193 -3.71 7.78 -3.85
N ALA A 194 -3.63 6.51 -4.30
CA ALA A 194 -4.69 5.92 -5.11
C ALA A 194 -6.05 5.88 -4.38
N ALA A 195 -6.04 5.67 -3.07
CA ALA A 195 -7.24 5.73 -2.24
C ALA A 195 -7.82 7.13 -2.15
N PHE A 196 -7.00 8.15 -1.97
CA PHE A 196 -7.47 9.53 -2.05
C PHE A 196 -8.10 9.86 -3.40
N ASP A 197 -7.55 9.37 -4.51
CA ASP A 197 -8.06 9.67 -5.84
C ASP A 197 -9.46 9.08 -6.07
N VAL A 198 -9.69 7.83 -5.64
CA VAL A 198 -11.01 7.18 -5.70
C VAL A 198 -11.99 7.82 -4.72
N ASP A 199 -11.52 8.10 -3.51
CA ASP A 199 -12.37 8.60 -2.42
C ASP A 199 -12.81 10.07 -2.62
N ALA A 200 -12.09 10.83 -3.44
CA ALA A 200 -12.46 12.20 -3.83
C ALA A 200 -13.56 12.27 -4.92
N LEU A 201 -13.94 11.14 -5.54
CA LEU A 201 -14.96 11.08 -6.58
C LEU A 201 -16.37 11.19 -5.98
N ALA A 202 -17.30 11.77 -6.74
CA ALA A 202 -18.73 11.82 -6.36
C ALA A 202 -19.37 10.42 -6.21
N SER A 203 -18.76 9.39 -6.80
CA SER A 203 -19.16 7.99 -6.69
C SER A 203 -18.49 7.23 -5.53
N THR A 204 -17.77 7.93 -4.65
CA THR A 204 -17.19 7.29 -3.45
C THR A 204 -18.28 6.66 -2.57
N ARG A 205 -17.85 5.72 -1.71
CA ARG A 205 -18.67 5.02 -0.73
C ARG A 205 -17.98 5.03 0.64
N PRO A 206 -18.72 4.85 1.75
CA PRO A 206 -18.11 4.55 3.03
C PRO A 206 -17.35 3.22 2.98
N ILE A 207 -16.43 3.00 3.93
CA ILE A 207 -15.70 1.74 4.08
C ILE A 207 -16.71 0.61 4.36
N GLU A 208 -17.67 0.88 5.24
CA GLU A 208 -18.74 -0.05 5.63
C GLU A 208 -20.09 0.47 5.15
N PHE A 209 -20.83 -0.37 4.42
CA PHE A 209 -22.22 -0.10 4.03
C PHE A 209 -23.04 -1.40 4.01
N PRO A 210 -24.37 -1.32 4.14
CA PRO A 210 -25.22 -2.49 4.16
C PRO A 210 -25.10 -3.34 2.90
N VAL A 211 -24.86 -4.64 3.08
CA VAL A 211 -24.76 -5.63 1.99
C VAL A 211 -25.97 -6.54 1.96
N VAL A 212 -26.69 -6.56 0.84
CA VAL A 212 -27.91 -7.36 0.63
C VAL A 212 -27.69 -8.47 -0.42
N THR A 213 -26.84 -8.23 -1.43
CA THR A 213 -26.63 -9.16 -2.55
C THR A 213 -25.18 -9.63 -2.65
N PRO A 214 -24.92 -10.80 -3.30
CA PRO A 214 -23.56 -11.24 -3.59
C PRO A 214 -22.76 -10.22 -4.41
N GLN A 215 -23.39 -9.51 -5.35
CA GLN A 215 -22.72 -8.49 -6.17
C GLN A 215 -22.29 -7.28 -5.33
N GLU A 216 -23.08 -6.91 -4.33
CA GLU A 216 -22.69 -5.85 -3.38
C GLU A 216 -21.52 -6.32 -2.51
N ALA A 217 -21.53 -7.58 -2.04
CA ALA A 217 -20.39 -8.16 -1.32
C ALA A 217 -19.12 -8.17 -2.19
N GLU A 218 -19.21 -8.67 -3.43
CA GLU A 218 -18.11 -8.65 -4.41
C GLU A 218 -17.62 -7.21 -4.69
N GLY A 219 -18.55 -6.25 -4.77
CA GLY A 219 -18.23 -4.84 -4.97
C GLY A 219 -17.51 -4.17 -3.79
N MET A 220 -17.48 -4.80 -2.61
CA MET A 220 -16.69 -4.30 -1.47
C MET A 220 -15.22 -4.67 -1.56
N PHE A 221 -14.83 -5.62 -2.41
CA PHE A 221 -13.43 -5.95 -2.64
C PHE A 221 -12.80 -4.95 -3.61
N ASP A 222 -12.73 -3.69 -3.15
CA ASP A 222 -12.18 -2.57 -3.90
C ASP A 222 -11.16 -1.79 -3.07
N LEU A 223 -10.52 -0.83 -3.74
CA LEU A 223 -9.45 -0.01 -3.19
C LEU A 223 -9.83 0.72 -1.87
N LEU A 224 -11.10 1.05 -1.64
CA LEU A 224 -11.53 1.75 -0.41
C LEU A 224 -11.57 0.81 0.81
N THR A 225 -11.86 -0.47 0.61
CA THR A 225 -11.79 -1.46 1.69
C THR A 225 -10.35 -1.74 2.09
N TYR A 226 -9.47 -1.95 1.11
CA TYR A 226 -8.06 -2.28 1.35
C TYR A 226 -7.26 -1.03 1.76
N GLU A 227 -7.05 -0.11 0.82
CA GLU A 227 -6.07 0.97 0.97
C GLU A 227 -6.54 2.12 1.85
N LYS A 228 -7.81 2.57 1.69
CA LYS A 228 -8.39 3.58 2.59
C LYS A 228 -8.57 2.98 3.99
N GLY A 229 -9.10 1.76 4.10
CA GLY A 229 -9.23 1.06 5.36
C GLY A 229 -7.90 0.97 6.12
N ALA A 230 -6.85 0.45 5.47
CA ALA A 230 -5.53 0.33 6.08
C ALA A 230 -4.91 1.69 6.44
N SER A 231 -5.14 2.71 5.61
CA SER A 231 -4.69 4.08 5.91
C SER A 231 -5.38 4.68 7.14
N VAL A 232 -6.69 4.43 7.31
CA VAL A 232 -7.44 4.84 8.51
C VAL A 232 -6.95 4.09 9.74
N VAL A 233 -6.67 2.78 9.62
CA VAL A 233 -6.06 1.98 10.70
C VAL A 233 -4.67 2.52 11.08
N ARG A 234 -3.82 2.82 10.11
CA ARG A 234 -2.49 3.43 10.33
C ARG A 234 -2.58 4.79 11.00
N MET A 235 -3.52 5.65 10.59
CA MET A 235 -3.77 6.93 11.24
C MET A 235 -4.20 6.76 12.71
N LEU A 236 -5.06 5.78 12.98
CA LEU A 236 -5.48 5.47 14.35
C LEU A 236 -4.32 4.93 15.19
N GLU A 237 -3.49 4.05 14.64
CA GLU A 237 -2.29 3.53 15.31
C GLU A 237 -1.29 4.66 15.65
N GLN A 238 -1.09 5.62 14.75
CA GLN A 238 -0.28 6.81 15.05
C GLN A 238 -0.90 7.64 16.19
N TYR A 239 -2.22 7.79 16.22
CA TYR A 239 -2.92 8.57 17.24
C TYR A 239 -2.86 7.91 18.63
N LEU A 240 -3.09 6.60 18.71
CA LEU A 240 -3.07 5.85 19.97
C LEU A 240 -1.64 5.51 20.44
N GLY A 241 -0.70 5.43 19.49
CA GLY A 241 0.64 4.90 19.68
C GLY A 241 0.70 3.38 19.43
N ALA A 242 1.76 2.95 18.75
CA ALA A 242 1.96 1.57 18.29
C ALA A 242 1.76 0.49 19.37
N GLU A 243 2.28 0.71 20.58
CA GLU A 243 2.18 -0.27 21.67
C GLU A 243 0.75 -0.43 22.18
N VAL A 244 0.04 0.69 22.40
CA VAL A 244 -1.34 0.71 22.87
C VAL A 244 -2.27 0.13 21.82
N PHE A 245 -2.06 0.49 20.54
CA PHE A 245 -2.82 -0.07 19.42
C PHE A 245 -2.65 -1.60 19.34
N ARG A 246 -1.39 -2.09 19.35
CA ARG A 246 -1.09 -3.53 19.35
C ARG A 246 -1.78 -4.25 20.50
N ASP A 247 -1.67 -3.71 21.72
CA ASP A 247 -2.26 -4.37 22.89
C ASP A 247 -3.80 -4.37 22.84
N GLY A 248 -4.42 -3.36 22.23
CA GLY A 248 -5.86 -3.35 21.92
C GLY A 248 -6.27 -4.39 20.87
N VAL A 249 -5.47 -4.57 19.81
CA VAL A 249 -5.64 -5.64 18.82
C VAL A 249 -5.52 -7.02 19.46
N ARG A 250 -4.53 -7.23 20.33
CA ARG A 250 -4.39 -8.48 21.10
C ARG A 250 -5.62 -8.76 21.94
N HIS A 251 -6.13 -7.74 22.63
CA HIS A 251 -7.33 -7.88 23.44
C HIS A 251 -8.56 -8.25 22.60
N TYR A 252 -8.72 -7.66 21.42
CA TYR A 252 -9.77 -8.01 20.46
C TYR A 252 -9.68 -9.47 20.01
N LEU A 253 -8.51 -9.91 19.53
CA LEU A 253 -8.34 -11.28 19.05
C LEU A 253 -8.53 -12.33 20.15
N ASP A 254 -8.01 -12.09 21.36
CA ASP A 254 -8.19 -13.00 22.51
C ASP A 254 -9.67 -13.10 22.91
N THR A 255 -10.38 -11.97 22.93
CA THR A 255 -11.79 -11.92 23.35
C THR A 255 -12.73 -12.61 22.36
N HIS A 256 -12.43 -12.50 21.06
CA HIS A 256 -13.34 -12.92 19.99
C HIS A 256 -12.87 -14.16 19.20
N SER A 257 -11.81 -14.83 19.65
CA SER A 257 -11.28 -16.05 19.02
C SER A 257 -12.37 -17.10 18.76
N TYR A 258 -12.38 -17.65 17.55
CA TYR A 258 -13.34 -18.64 17.04
C TYR A 258 -14.80 -18.15 16.94
N ALA A 259 -14.99 -16.83 16.87
CA ALA A 259 -16.29 -16.20 16.79
C ALA A 259 -16.35 -15.13 15.70
N ASN A 260 -17.52 -14.50 15.59
CA ASN A 260 -17.77 -13.41 14.67
C ASN A 260 -17.85 -12.06 15.39
N THR A 261 -17.50 -10.99 14.70
CA THR A 261 -17.53 -9.62 15.24
C THR A 261 -18.15 -8.60 14.29
N GLU A 262 -18.65 -7.51 14.87
CA GLU A 262 -18.98 -6.27 14.17
C GLU A 262 -17.89 -5.22 14.43
N THR A 263 -17.90 -4.14 13.64
CA THR A 263 -16.92 -3.05 13.76
C THR A 263 -16.84 -2.45 15.17
N THR A 264 -17.97 -2.41 15.88
CA THR A 264 -18.02 -1.89 17.26
C THR A 264 -17.25 -2.75 18.26
N ASP A 265 -17.06 -4.05 18.01
CA ASP A 265 -16.32 -4.94 18.92
C ASP A 265 -14.81 -4.61 18.92
N LEU A 266 -14.27 -4.33 17.74
CA LEU A 266 -12.89 -3.85 17.56
C LEU A 266 -12.69 -2.51 18.28
N TRP A 267 -13.61 -1.56 18.08
CA TRP A 267 -13.54 -0.27 18.75
C TRP A 267 -13.61 -0.41 20.26
N ALA A 268 -14.56 -1.18 20.79
CA ALA A 268 -14.68 -1.41 22.23
C ALA A 268 -13.39 -1.99 22.83
N SER A 269 -12.71 -2.88 22.10
CA SER A 269 -11.42 -3.46 22.53
C SER A 269 -10.30 -2.42 22.58
N LEU A 270 -10.19 -1.59 21.54
CA LEU A 270 -9.21 -0.50 21.49
C LEU A 270 -9.51 0.61 22.53
N GLU A 271 -10.77 0.95 22.78
CA GLU A 271 -11.17 1.89 23.84
C GLU A 271 -10.81 1.35 25.22
N THR A 272 -11.04 0.06 25.47
CA THR A 272 -10.73 -0.60 26.75
C THR A 272 -9.24 -0.49 27.10
N VAL A 273 -8.36 -0.66 26.11
CA VAL A 273 -6.91 -0.61 26.32
C VAL A 273 -6.37 0.82 26.32
N SER A 274 -6.84 1.67 25.39
CA SER A 274 -6.29 3.02 25.20
C SER A 274 -6.88 4.08 26.13
N GLY A 275 -8.12 3.87 26.62
CA GLY A 275 -8.90 4.89 27.31
C GLY A 275 -9.33 6.08 26.43
N GLN A 276 -9.09 6.02 25.11
CA GLN A 276 -9.53 7.02 24.14
C GLN A 276 -10.92 6.66 23.60
N PRO A 277 -11.73 7.64 23.15
CA PRO A 277 -13.05 7.38 22.58
C PRO A 277 -12.94 6.97 21.10
N VAL A 278 -12.32 5.83 20.84
CA VAL A 278 -12.02 5.32 19.49
C VAL A 278 -13.28 5.17 18.64
N GLN A 279 -14.39 4.72 19.22
CA GLN A 279 -15.63 4.51 18.47
C GLN A 279 -16.17 5.82 17.90
N SER A 280 -16.19 6.91 18.69
CA SER A 280 -16.66 8.21 18.20
C SER A 280 -15.65 8.86 17.25
N LEU A 281 -14.35 8.67 17.51
CA LEU A 281 -13.27 9.16 16.65
C LEU A 281 -13.32 8.54 15.24
N MET A 282 -13.58 7.23 15.14
CA MET A 282 -13.53 6.48 13.89
C MET A 282 -14.87 6.42 13.14
N HIS A 283 -15.98 6.85 13.75
CA HIS A 283 -17.31 6.73 13.18
C HIS A 283 -17.41 7.30 11.75
N ASP A 284 -17.02 8.56 11.56
CA ASP A 284 -17.11 9.24 10.26
C ASP A 284 -16.09 8.71 9.24
N TRP A 285 -15.03 8.03 9.69
CA TRP A 285 -14.07 7.39 8.79
C TRP A 285 -14.59 6.08 8.21
N ILE A 286 -15.39 5.34 8.99
CA ILE A 286 -15.97 4.07 8.57
C ILE A 286 -17.26 4.26 7.78
N TYR A 287 -18.17 5.08 8.30
CA TYR A 287 -19.56 5.17 7.82
C TYR A 287 -19.81 6.32 6.84
N GLN A 288 -18.77 7.06 6.45
CA GLN A 288 -18.85 8.13 5.47
C GLN A 288 -17.73 7.99 4.41
N GLY A 289 -18.12 8.13 3.14
CA GLY A 289 -17.18 8.22 2.02
C GLY A 289 -16.51 9.58 1.94
N GLY A 290 -15.37 9.66 1.25
CA GLY A 290 -14.57 10.87 1.17
C GLY A 290 -13.62 11.07 2.35
N HIS A 291 -12.81 12.12 2.24
CA HIS A 291 -11.79 12.52 3.20
C HIS A 291 -11.66 14.05 3.25
N PRO A 292 -11.11 14.59 4.35
CA PRO A 292 -10.94 16.02 4.48
C PRO A 292 -9.65 16.52 3.82
N ILE A 293 -9.64 17.82 3.53
CA ILE A 293 -8.44 18.63 3.38
C ILE A 293 -8.32 19.61 4.53
N ILE A 294 -7.11 19.72 5.07
CA ILE A 294 -6.77 20.56 6.23
C ILE A 294 -6.01 21.80 5.77
N THR A 295 -6.53 22.97 6.13
CA THR A 295 -5.85 24.25 5.99
C THR A 295 -5.26 24.66 7.34
N ALA A 296 -3.99 25.05 7.36
CA ALA A 296 -3.30 25.50 8.57
C ALA A 296 -2.78 26.93 8.36
N THR A 297 -3.29 27.88 9.13
CA THR A 297 -2.95 29.30 9.02
C THR A 297 -2.38 29.83 10.33
N GLY A 298 -1.13 30.30 10.29
CA GLY A 298 -0.50 30.97 11.42
C GLY A 298 -1.23 32.27 11.78
N THR A 299 -1.53 32.49 13.05
CA THR A 299 -2.17 33.70 13.56
C THR A 299 -1.41 34.28 14.75
N PRO A 300 -1.67 35.53 15.18
CA PRO A 300 -1.07 36.10 16.39
C PRO A 300 -1.41 35.33 17.69
N HIS A 301 -2.40 34.43 17.67
CA HIS A 301 -2.89 33.71 18.84
C HIS A 301 -2.55 32.21 18.83
N GLY A 302 -1.92 31.72 17.77
CA GLY A 302 -1.67 30.30 17.55
C GLY A 302 -1.91 29.89 16.10
N LEU A 303 -1.99 28.58 15.87
CA LEU A 303 -2.30 28.00 14.57
C LEU A 303 -3.81 27.78 14.44
N ARG A 304 -4.45 28.40 13.45
CA ARG A 304 -5.83 28.09 13.06
C ARG A 304 -5.79 26.90 12.11
N VAL A 305 -6.44 25.81 12.47
CA VAL A 305 -6.65 24.65 11.60
C VAL A 305 -8.12 24.56 11.19
N GLU A 306 -8.38 24.33 9.91
CA GLU A 306 -9.72 24.24 9.33
C GLU A 306 -9.81 23.00 8.47
N GLN A 307 -10.94 22.30 8.53
CA GLN A 307 -11.22 21.16 7.68
C GLN A 307 -12.38 21.46 6.73
N ARG A 308 -12.33 20.86 5.56
CA ARG A 308 -13.46 20.75 4.62
C ARG A 308 -13.33 19.42 3.88
N ALA A 309 -14.43 18.89 3.37
CA ALA A 309 -14.35 17.74 2.46
C ALA A 309 -13.52 18.10 1.21
N PHE A 310 -12.65 17.18 0.80
CA PHE A 310 -11.94 17.26 -0.47
C PHE A 310 -12.73 16.53 -1.56
N THR A 311 -12.85 17.14 -2.73
CA THR A 311 -13.52 16.52 -3.88
C THR A 311 -12.88 16.99 -5.19
N LEU A 312 -12.94 16.13 -6.21
CA LEU A 312 -12.57 16.47 -7.57
C LEU A 312 -13.71 17.19 -8.34
N ASP A 313 -14.93 17.26 -7.79
CA ASP A 313 -16.02 18.04 -8.38
C ASP A 313 -16.11 19.45 -7.75
N PRO A 314 -15.64 20.50 -8.43
CA PRO A 314 -15.63 21.86 -7.88
C PRO A 314 -17.04 22.46 -7.68
N ASN A 315 -18.10 21.79 -8.14
CA ASN A 315 -19.47 22.28 -8.04
C ASN A 315 -20.25 21.68 -6.85
N VAL A 316 -19.67 20.71 -6.15
CA VAL A 316 -20.32 20.06 -5.01
C VAL A 316 -19.92 20.80 -3.74
N ALA A 317 -20.91 21.44 -3.11
CA ALA A 317 -20.77 21.91 -1.74
C ALA A 317 -20.93 20.71 -0.80
N ASP A 318 -19.97 20.55 0.10
CA ASP A 318 -19.90 19.41 0.99
C ASP A 318 -19.50 19.88 2.40
N ASP A 319 -20.44 19.74 3.33
CA ASP A 319 -20.33 20.17 4.73
C ASP A 319 -19.95 19.03 5.67
N ARG A 320 -19.58 17.86 5.11
CA ARG A 320 -19.09 16.73 5.89
C ARG A 320 -17.80 17.08 6.62
N THR A 321 -17.71 16.60 7.85
CA THR A 321 -16.54 16.75 8.73
C THR A 321 -16.15 15.39 9.29
N TRP A 322 -14.92 15.29 9.79
CA TRP A 322 -14.39 14.11 10.45
C TRP A 322 -13.75 14.50 11.79
N SER A 323 -13.60 13.53 12.68
CA SER A 323 -12.68 13.63 13.80
C SER A 323 -11.26 13.34 13.30
N VAL A 324 -10.43 14.36 13.07
CA VAL A 324 -9.12 14.23 12.41
C VAL A 324 -7.98 14.31 13.42
N PRO A 325 -7.25 13.20 13.69
CA PRO A 325 -5.99 13.24 14.40
C PRO A 325 -4.92 13.94 13.55
N LEU A 326 -4.34 15.01 14.10
CA LEU A 326 -3.20 15.70 13.51
C LEU A 326 -1.93 15.42 14.30
N VAL A 327 -0.81 15.32 13.59
CA VAL A 327 0.54 15.38 14.17
C VAL A 327 1.25 16.53 13.50
N ILE A 328 1.46 17.62 14.24
CA ILE A 328 1.92 18.90 13.69
C ILE A 328 3.39 19.06 14.01
N ARG A 329 4.23 19.22 12.99
CA ARG A 329 5.65 19.58 13.15
C ARG A 329 5.84 21.08 13.09
N HIS A 330 6.40 21.64 14.15
CA HIS A 330 6.72 23.07 14.28
C HIS A 330 7.94 23.23 15.19
N ASP A 331 8.84 24.17 14.86
CA ASP A 331 10.05 24.49 15.64
C ASP A 331 10.94 23.27 16.01
N GLY A 332 10.96 22.23 15.17
CA GLY A 332 11.70 20.98 15.41
C GLY A 332 11.04 20.02 16.42
N GLU A 333 9.84 20.33 16.89
CA GLU A 333 9.02 19.50 17.77
C GLU A 333 7.75 19.01 17.06
N THR A 334 7.10 18.00 17.63
CA THR A 334 5.79 17.50 17.16
C THR A 334 4.72 17.66 18.22
N THR A 335 3.54 18.13 17.85
CA THR A 335 2.38 18.27 18.72
C THR A 335 1.18 17.55 18.12
N SER A 336 0.54 16.68 18.89
CA SER A 336 -0.69 16.01 18.48
C SER A 336 -1.92 16.86 18.82
N ALA A 337 -2.89 16.89 17.91
CA ALA A 337 -4.19 17.53 18.12
C ALA A 337 -5.31 16.68 17.53
N LEU A 338 -6.54 16.85 18.00
CA LEU A 338 -7.72 16.21 17.43
C LEU A 338 -8.72 17.29 17.02
N ILE A 339 -8.99 17.39 15.72
CA ILE A 339 -10.02 18.30 15.21
C ILE A 339 -11.35 17.54 15.19
N THR A 340 -12.35 18.01 15.94
CA THR A 340 -13.71 17.42 15.95
C THR A 340 -14.78 18.36 15.37
N GLU A 341 -14.40 19.59 15.03
CA GLU A 341 -15.28 20.62 14.47
C GLU A 341 -14.70 21.14 13.14
N GLY A 342 -15.43 21.98 12.40
CA GLY A 342 -14.94 22.54 11.14
C GLY A 342 -13.67 23.39 11.27
N SER A 343 -13.39 23.95 12.45
CA SER A 343 -12.18 24.73 12.73
C SER A 343 -11.77 24.66 14.19
N MET A 344 -10.46 24.74 14.47
CA MET A 344 -9.91 24.82 15.81
C MET A 344 -8.75 25.82 15.88
N MET A 345 -8.57 26.49 17.01
CA MET A 345 -7.40 27.32 17.31
C MET A 345 -6.47 26.57 18.26
N LEU A 346 -5.28 26.22 17.80
CA LEU A 346 -4.25 25.55 18.58
C LEU A 346 -3.31 26.60 19.18
N THR A 347 -3.37 26.77 20.50
CA THR A 347 -2.51 27.71 21.23
C THR A 347 -1.14 27.07 21.47
N GLY A 348 -0.09 27.90 21.48
CA GLY A 348 1.29 27.43 21.73
C GLY A 348 2.06 27.00 20.48
N ILE A 349 1.42 26.94 19.30
CA ILE A 349 2.08 26.80 18.00
C ILE A 349 2.18 28.17 17.35
N THR A 350 3.38 28.70 17.18
CA THR A 350 3.61 30.02 16.55
C THR A 350 4.20 29.88 15.16
N GLY A 351 3.76 30.72 14.22
CA GLY A 351 4.27 30.69 12.84
C GLY A 351 3.60 29.64 11.95
N THR A 352 4.23 29.35 10.81
CA THR A 352 3.80 28.34 9.85
C THR A 352 4.44 27.00 10.24
N PRO A 353 3.66 25.94 10.49
CA PRO A 353 4.22 24.63 10.76
C PRO A 353 4.86 24.05 9.50
N THR A 354 5.91 23.23 9.66
CA THR A 354 6.46 22.46 8.54
C THR A 354 5.38 21.54 7.94
N THR A 355 4.60 20.87 8.77
CA THR A 355 3.49 20.02 8.31
C THR A 355 2.49 19.82 9.43
N VAL A 356 1.23 19.59 9.07
CA VAL A 356 0.18 19.16 10.00
C VAL A 356 -0.09 17.64 9.96
N ASN A 357 0.62 16.94 9.08
CA ASN A 357 0.57 15.48 8.90
C ASN A 357 1.99 14.90 9.03
N ALA A 358 2.65 15.10 10.16
CA ALA A 358 3.98 14.58 10.43
C ALA A 358 3.97 13.04 10.40
N GLY A 359 4.97 12.46 9.75
CA GLY A 359 5.04 11.06 9.37
C GLY A 359 4.17 10.70 8.16
N ALA A 360 3.36 11.64 7.66
CA ALA A 360 2.39 11.44 6.59
C ALA A 360 1.60 10.14 6.79
N ALA A 361 0.98 9.95 7.96
CA ALA A 361 0.17 8.76 8.26
C ALA A 361 -1.33 9.08 8.30
N GLY A 362 -1.71 10.35 8.49
CA GLY A 362 -3.11 10.76 8.45
C GLY A 362 -3.74 10.59 7.07
N PHE A 363 -4.99 10.12 7.03
CA PHE A 363 -5.79 9.99 5.81
C PHE A 363 -6.55 11.29 5.50
N PHE A 364 -5.80 12.37 5.28
CA PHE A 364 -6.32 13.66 4.85
C PHE A 364 -5.29 14.37 3.97
N ARG A 365 -5.77 15.29 3.13
CA ARG A 365 -4.90 16.15 2.32
C ARG A 365 -4.55 17.43 3.09
N THR A 366 -3.42 18.06 2.79
CA THR A 366 -3.06 19.37 3.31
C THR A 366 -3.23 20.42 2.22
N ALA A 367 -3.86 21.55 2.54
CA ALA A 367 -3.96 22.68 1.62
C ALA A 367 -2.59 23.30 1.36
N ILE A 368 -2.34 23.66 0.11
CA ILE A 368 -1.12 24.34 -0.32
C ILE A 368 -1.48 25.78 -0.68
N ASP A 369 -0.86 26.72 0.00
CA ASP A 369 -1.04 28.15 -0.22
C ASP A 369 0.27 28.84 -0.62
N GLU A 370 0.20 30.13 -0.91
CA GLU A 370 1.36 30.93 -1.32
C GLU A 370 2.44 30.99 -0.24
N ALA A 371 2.07 30.88 1.05
CA ALA A 371 3.04 30.90 2.14
C ALA A 371 3.90 29.63 2.12
N ILE A 372 3.27 28.46 1.94
CA ILE A 372 3.96 27.18 1.80
C ILE A 372 4.87 27.19 0.56
N LEU A 373 4.37 27.64 -0.59
CA LEU A 373 5.16 27.71 -1.83
C LEU A 373 6.38 28.64 -1.68
N THR A 374 6.18 29.82 -1.10
CA THR A 374 7.26 30.79 -0.85
C THR A 374 8.30 30.21 0.12
N GLU A 375 7.87 29.49 1.16
CA GLU A 375 8.77 28.86 2.12
C GLU A 375 9.63 27.77 1.45
N LEU A 376 9.00 26.91 0.63
CA LEU A 376 9.67 25.86 -0.14
C LEU A 376 10.68 26.47 -1.14
N GLU A 377 10.31 27.53 -1.84
CA GLU A 377 11.20 28.22 -2.78
C GLU A 377 12.40 28.87 -2.06
N ALA A 378 12.19 29.38 -0.84
CA ALA A 378 13.24 30.04 -0.06
C ALA A 378 14.17 29.06 0.65
N SER A 379 13.65 27.93 1.14
CA SER A 379 14.32 27.07 2.12
C SER A 379 14.38 25.59 1.72
N GLY A 380 13.81 25.22 0.57
CA GLY A 380 13.65 23.82 0.16
C GLY A 380 12.64 23.06 1.02
N PRO A 381 12.67 21.72 1.01
CA PRO A 381 11.69 20.90 1.75
C PRO A 381 11.83 20.94 3.27
N GLY A 382 12.87 21.59 3.83
CA GLY A 382 13.14 21.62 5.26
C GLY A 382 13.51 20.24 5.82
N ASP A 383 13.01 19.92 7.01
CA ASP A 383 13.23 18.64 7.70
C ASP A 383 12.16 17.57 7.36
N ARG A 384 11.40 17.77 6.29
CA ARG A 384 10.38 16.82 5.85
C ARG A 384 10.99 15.48 5.46
N THR A 385 10.42 14.40 5.99
CA THR A 385 10.79 13.03 5.60
C THR A 385 10.41 12.78 4.14
N PRO A 386 11.01 11.79 3.45
CA PRO A 386 10.62 11.46 2.09
C PRO A 386 9.12 11.17 1.92
N THR A 387 8.50 10.47 2.87
CA THR A 387 7.04 10.23 2.88
C THR A 387 6.22 11.52 2.95
N GLU A 388 6.69 12.52 3.69
CA GLU A 388 6.04 13.83 3.80
C GLU A 388 6.24 14.68 2.55
N ARG A 389 7.42 14.61 1.92
CA ARG A 389 7.68 15.25 0.62
C ARG A 389 6.81 14.62 -0.46
N HIS A 390 6.65 13.30 -0.46
CA HIS A 390 5.70 12.59 -1.32
C HIS A 390 4.27 13.10 -1.08
N GLY A 391 3.80 13.14 0.16
CA GLY A 391 2.46 13.63 0.50
C GLY A 391 2.22 15.07 0.04
N LEU A 392 3.22 15.94 0.18
CA LEU A 392 3.17 17.32 -0.31
C LEU A 392 3.02 17.39 -1.84
N VAL A 393 3.77 16.58 -2.60
CA VAL A 393 3.67 16.52 -4.07
C VAL A 393 2.32 15.95 -4.50
N ASP A 394 1.86 14.89 -3.84
CA ASP A 394 0.58 14.25 -4.11
C ASP A 394 -0.60 15.19 -3.84
N ASP A 395 -0.59 15.91 -2.72
CA ASP A 395 -1.60 16.92 -2.38
C ASP A 395 -1.62 18.06 -3.41
N ALA A 396 -0.45 18.53 -3.84
CA ALA A 396 -0.34 19.55 -4.88
C ALA A 396 -0.93 19.09 -6.22
N TRP A 397 -0.64 17.84 -6.60
CA TRP A 397 -1.16 17.26 -7.83
C TRP A 397 -2.69 17.11 -7.74
N ALA A 398 -3.21 16.54 -6.66
CA ALA A 398 -4.64 16.39 -6.46
C ALA A 398 -5.38 17.75 -6.45
N LEU A 399 -4.81 18.77 -5.81
CA LEU A 399 -5.35 20.13 -5.85
C LEU A 399 -5.31 20.75 -7.25
N THR A 400 -4.30 20.41 -8.05
CA THR A 400 -4.20 20.83 -9.45
C THR A 400 -5.29 20.19 -10.30
N VAL A 401 -5.49 18.87 -10.16
CA VAL A 401 -6.57 18.13 -10.83
C VAL A 401 -7.95 18.66 -10.43
N ALA A 402 -8.14 19.00 -9.15
CA ALA A 402 -9.38 19.61 -8.64
C ALA A 402 -9.58 21.09 -9.08
N GLY A 403 -8.61 21.69 -9.78
CA GLY A 403 -8.65 23.11 -10.18
C GLY A 403 -8.51 24.10 -9.01
N SER A 404 -8.10 23.63 -7.83
CA SER A 404 -7.89 24.46 -6.63
C SER A 404 -6.46 25.01 -6.52
N LEU A 405 -5.50 24.39 -7.21
CA LEU A 405 -4.13 24.87 -7.35
C LEU A 405 -3.81 25.07 -8.84
N PRO A 406 -3.28 26.23 -9.26
CA PRO A 406 -2.80 26.41 -10.63
C PRO A 406 -1.68 25.42 -10.98
N ALA A 407 -1.71 24.86 -12.21
CA ALA A 407 -0.65 23.96 -12.69
C ALA A 407 0.77 24.57 -12.64
N ILE A 408 0.87 25.90 -12.75
CA ILE A 408 2.15 26.60 -12.60
C ILE A 408 2.68 26.54 -11.16
N ASP A 409 1.81 26.50 -10.16
CA ASP A 409 2.19 26.39 -8.75
C ASP A 409 2.62 24.97 -8.40
N PHE A 410 2.03 23.94 -9.03
CA PHE A 410 2.60 22.59 -8.99
C PHE A 410 4.03 22.55 -9.54
N LEU A 411 4.30 23.23 -10.67
CA LEU A 411 5.66 23.33 -11.22
C LEU A 411 6.61 24.15 -10.32
N ARG A 412 6.12 25.16 -9.59
CA ARG A 412 6.91 25.87 -8.57
C ARG A 412 7.33 24.92 -7.46
N LEU A 413 6.40 24.11 -6.96
CA LEU A 413 6.68 23.09 -5.95
C LEU A 413 7.69 22.06 -6.45
N ALA A 414 7.51 21.53 -7.67
CA ALA A 414 8.45 20.59 -8.27
C ALA A 414 9.87 21.18 -8.39
N ARG A 415 10.00 22.48 -8.74
CA ARG A 415 11.29 23.19 -8.77
C ARG A 415 11.89 23.42 -7.39
N ALA A 416 11.07 23.65 -6.36
CA ALA A 416 11.54 23.77 -4.99
C ALA A 416 12.10 22.45 -4.43
N LEU A 417 11.73 21.33 -5.05
CA LEU A 417 12.28 19.98 -4.79
C LEU A 417 13.41 19.61 -5.77
N ALA A 418 14.00 20.57 -6.49
CA ALA A 418 15.16 20.31 -7.32
C ALA A 418 16.32 19.75 -6.46
N GLY A 419 16.91 18.64 -6.91
CA GLY A 419 17.92 17.90 -6.16
C GLY A 419 17.37 16.79 -5.26
N GLU A 420 16.06 16.51 -5.33
CA GLU A 420 15.47 15.31 -4.72
C GLU A 420 16.17 14.03 -5.20
N ASP A 421 16.34 13.08 -4.28
CA ASP A 421 17.03 11.81 -4.49
C ASP A 421 16.21 10.59 -4.02
N ASP A 422 15.01 10.80 -3.47
CA ASP A 422 14.15 9.69 -3.04
C ASP A 422 13.23 9.19 -4.15
N LEU A 423 13.22 7.86 -4.33
CA LEU A 423 12.38 7.13 -5.27
C LEU A 423 10.90 7.54 -5.20
N ASN A 424 10.32 7.58 -4.00
CA ASN A 424 8.87 7.75 -3.85
C ASN A 424 8.45 9.17 -4.20
N VAL A 425 9.25 10.16 -3.81
CA VAL A 425 9.01 11.56 -4.19
C VAL A 425 9.11 11.72 -5.71
N TRP A 426 10.10 11.10 -6.35
CA TRP A 426 10.22 11.11 -7.81
C TRP A 426 9.06 10.42 -8.52
N GLN A 427 8.52 9.35 -7.97
CA GLN A 427 7.33 8.69 -8.52
C GLN A 427 6.07 9.58 -8.43
N ALA A 428 5.89 10.32 -7.34
CA ALA A 428 4.82 11.32 -7.22
C ALA A 428 5.01 12.49 -8.20
N LEU A 429 6.24 13.03 -8.30
CA LEU A 429 6.58 14.07 -9.28
C LEU A 429 6.34 13.59 -10.71
N ALA A 430 6.80 12.38 -11.05
CA ALA A 430 6.61 11.79 -12.37
C ALA A 430 5.12 11.62 -12.70
N THR A 431 4.28 11.25 -11.73
CA THR A 431 2.82 11.16 -11.91
C THR A 431 2.24 12.51 -12.32
N GLY A 432 2.52 13.57 -11.56
CA GLY A 432 2.01 14.90 -11.88
C GLY A 432 2.57 15.49 -13.17
N LEU A 433 3.86 15.29 -13.45
CA LEU A 433 4.51 15.77 -14.67
C LEU A 433 3.98 15.08 -15.94
N HIS A 434 3.78 13.75 -15.92
CA HIS A 434 3.09 13.04 -17.01
C HIS A 434 1.61 13.45 -17.12
N GLY A 435 0.97 13.74 -15.99
CA GLY A 435 -0.39 14.28 -15.97
C GLY A 435 -0.49 15.60 -16.72
N LEU A 436 0.45 16.52 -16.49
CA LEU A 436 0.53 17.79 -17.23
C LEU A 436 0.86 17.57 -18.72
N ASP A 437 1.78 16.66 -19.04
CA ASP A 437 2.18 16.33 -20.42
C ASP A 437 0.99 15.93 -21.29
N ARG A 438 0.06 15.15 -20.72
CA ARG A 438 -1.18 14.74 -21.39
C ARG A 438 -2.16 15.89 -21.65
N LEU A 439 -1.98 17.05 -21.01
CA LEU A 439 -2.91 18.19 -21.04
C LEU A 439 -2.38 19.38 -21.85
N VAL A 440 -1.10 19.37 -22.23
CA VAL A 440 -0.46 20.48 -22.95
C VAL A 440 -0.10 20.09 -24.38
N GLU A 441 -0.12 21.06 -25.29
CA GLU A 441 0.23 20.86 -26.70
C GLU A 441 1.10 22.01 -27.23
N GLY A 442 1.78 21.78 -28.35
CA GLY A 442 2.60 22.79 -29.04
C GLY A 442 3.68 23.40 -28.14
N THR A 443 3.80 24.72 -28.12
CA THR A 443 4.83 25.41 -27.33
C THR A 443 4.75 25.13 -25.83
N ALA A 444 3.56 24.85 -25.29
CA ALA A 444 3.43 24.52 -23.86
C ALA A 444 4.03 23.14 -23.56
N ALA A 445 3.85 22.16 -24.46
CA ALA A 445 4.49 20.85 -24.36
C ALA A 445 6.03 20.96 -24.46
N ASP A 446 6.55 21.76 -25.40
CA ASP A 446 7.99 21.99 -25.52
C ASP A 446 8.61 22.59 -24.25
N VAL A 447 7.91 23.56 -23.63
CA VAL A 447 8.34 24.19 -22.37
C VAL A 447 8.27 23.23 -21.19
N LEU A 448 7.22 22.39 -21.13
CA LEU A 448 7.11 21.36 -20.10
C LEU A 448 8.21 20.31 -20.23
N ALA A 449 8.45 19.79 -21.44
CA ALA A 449 9.53 18.84 -21.70
C ALA A 449 10.91 19.42 -21.32
N SER A 450 11.15 20.71 -21.61
CA SER A 450 12.37 21.41 -21.14
C SER A 450 12.45 21.47 -19.61
N THR A 451 11.34 21.80 -18.95
CA THR A 451 11.27 21.86 -17.49
C THR A 451 11.53 20.48 -16.87
N ILE A 452 10.98 19.40 -17.45
CA ILE A 452 11.21 18.03 -16.98
C ILE A 452 12.69 17.68 -17.08
N ARG A 453 13.36 18.00 -18.20
CA ARG A 453 14.80 17.77 -18.35
C ARG A 453 15.64 18.56 -17.34
N GLU A 454 15.27 19.81 -17.07
CA GLU A 454 15.93 20.64 -16.06
C GLU A 454 15.80 20.08 -14.63
N LEU A 455 14.66 19.44 -14.31
CA LEU A 455 14.40 18.84 -13.01
C LEU A 455 15.05 17.44 -12.87
N ALA A 456 14.74 16.53 -13.79
CA ALA A 456 15.09 15.11 -13.68
C ALA A 456 16.47 14.78 -14.24
N GLY A 457 16.99 15.58 -15.18
CA GLY A 457 18.30 15.38 -15.79
C GLY A 457 19.44 15.35 -14.77
N PRO A 458 19.54 16.33 -13.85
CA PRO A 458 20.55 16.31 -12.78
C PRO A 458 20.45 15.07 -11.86
N ALA A 459 19.23 14.60 -11.57
CA ALA A 459 19.01 13.41 -10.75
C ALA A 459 19.47 12.14 -11.47
N LEU A 460 19.17 11.98 -12.76
CA LEU A 460 19.68 10.84 -13.52
C LEU A 460 21.21 10.92 -13.69
N ALA A 461 21.76 12.12 -13.87
CA ALA A 461 23.20 12.31 -14.01
C ALA A 461 23.99 11.93 -12.74
N SER A 462 23.41 12.11 -11.54
CA SER A 462 24.08 11.77 -10.28
C SER A 462 24.21 10.25 -10.09
N ILE A 463 23.17 9.49 -10.42
CA ILE A 463 23.15 8.02 -10.30
C ILE A 463 23.59 7.29 -11.57
N GLY A 464 23.66 8.00 -12.70
CA GLY A 464 24.04 7.47 -14.01
C GLY A 464 22.95 6.64 -14.68
N PHE A 465 23.03 6.53 -16.02
CA PHE A 465 22.14 5.67 -16.81
C PHE A 465 22.41 4.18 -16.60
N GLU A 466 23.68 3.79 -16.42
CA GLU A 466 24.07 2.40 -16.17
C GLU A 466 24.07 2.09 -14.67
N PRO A 467 23.53 0.92 -14.25
CA PRO A 467 23.62 0.47 -12.88
C PRO A 467 25.07 0.29 -12.40
N ARG A 468 25.31 0.60 -11.12
CA ARG A 468 26.60 0.44 -10.45
C ARG A 468 26.53 -0.72 -9.47
N ALA A 469 27.69 -1.30 -9.15
CA ALA A 469 27.76 -2.45 -8.25
C ALA A 469 27.33 -2.13 -6.81
N GLU A 470 27.43 -0.87 -6.42
CA GLU A 470 27.04 -0.34 -5.11
C GLU A 470 25.60 0.17 -5.03
N ASP A 471 24.86 0.19 -6.15
CA ASP A 471 23.47 0.66 -6.14
C ASP A 471 22.59 -0.31 -5.36
N ASP A 472 21.76 0.25 -4.48
CA ASP A 472 20.69 -0.50 -3.83
C ASP A 472 19.46 -0.61 -4.74
N ASP A 473 18.55 -1.52 -4.40
CA ASP A 473 17.33 -1.78 -5.14
C ASP A 473 16.49 -0.51 -5.41
N ARG A 474 16.46 0.41 -4.43
CA ARG A 474 15.73 1.68 -4.54
C ARG A 474 16.38 2.63 -5.54
N THR A 475 17.70 2.64 -5.63
CA THR A 475 18.46 3.41 -6.62
C THR A 475 18.26 2.85 -8.03
N LEU A 476 18.20 1.52 -8.19
CA LEU A 476 17.85 0.87 -9.46
C LEU A 476 16.46 1.31 -9.94
N GLU A 477 15.47 1.31 -9.05
CA GLU A 477 14.10 1.76 -9.38
C GLU A 477 13.97 3.27 -9.61
N LEU A 478 14.77 4.08 -8.90
CA LEU A 478 14.81 5.52 -9.11
C LEU A 478 15.33 5.81 -10.52
N ARG A 479 16.41 5.14 -10.92
CA ARG A 479 16.95 5.22 -12.29
C ARG A 479 15.89 4.85 -13.31
N ALA A 480 15.21 3.71 -13.12
CA ALA A 480 14.13 3.29 -14.02
C ALA A 480 13.02 4.35 -14.12
N THR A 481 12.64 4.98 -13.00
CA THR A 481 11.64 6.05 -12.94
C THR A 481 12.09 7.30 -13.70
N LEU A 482 13.33 7.74 -13.50
CA LEU A 482 13.91 8.90 -14.17
C LEU A 482 14.10 8.66 -15.68
N VAL A 483 14.56 7.47 -16.07
CA VAL A 483 14.71 7.06 -17.49
C VAL A 483 13.36 7.10 -18.20
N ARG A 484 12.29 6.55 -17.58
CA ARG A 484 10.93 6.66 -18.13
C ARG A 484 10.53 8.11 -18.30
N LEU A 485 10.59 8.92 -17.23
CA LEU A 485 10.16 10.31 -17.25
C LEU A 485 10.91 11.16 -18.29
N LEU A 486 12.23 11.04 -18.35
CA LEU A 486 13.06 11.78 -19.31
C LEU A 486 12.87 11.28 -20.74
N GLY A 487 12.76 9.96 -20.92
CA GLY A 487 12.60 9.33 -22.22
C GLY A 487 11.23 9.54 -22.85
N THR A 488 10.17 9.75 -22.06
CA THR A 488 8.81 9.99 -22.56
C THR A 488 8.45 11.48 -22.50
N ALA A 489 7.86 11.96 -21.41
CA ALA A 489 7.38 13.35 -21.25
C ALA A 489 8.52 14.39 -21.31
N GLY A 490 9.72 14.01 -20.85
CA GLY A 490 10.91 14.85 -20.97
C GLY A 490 11.45 14.95 -22.40
N ASN A 491 11.09 14.01 -23.28
CA ASN A 491 11.56 13.90 -24.67
C ASN A 491 13.07 14.18 -24.80
N ASP A 492 13.87 13.51 -23.96
CA ASP A 492 15.32 13.65 -23.93
C ASP A 492 15.97 12.72 -24.97
N ALA A 493 16.57 13.33 -26.00
CA ALA A 493 17.13 12.59 -27.13
C ALA A 493 18.28 11.64 -26.73
N GLU A 494 19.05 11.96 -25.69
CA GLU A 494 20.16 11.11 -25.25
C GLU A 494 19.62 9.89 -24.48
N VAL A 495 18.64 10.10 -23.61
CA VAL A 495 17.98 9.00 -22.89
C VAL A 495 17.22 8.07 -23.84
N ILE A 496 16.51 8.63 -24.83
CA ILE A 496 15.81 7.84 -25.86
C ILE A 496 16.80 6.97 -26.64
N ALA A 497 17.93 7.54 -27.06
CA ALA A 497 18.95 6.78 -27.80
C ALA A 497 19.59 5.69 -26.92
N ALA A 498 19.85 5.96 -25.65
CA ALA A 498 20.39 4.98 -24.72
C ALA A 498 19.41 3.82 -24.46
N ALA A 499 18.11 4.12 -24.30
CA ALA A 499 17.07 3.13 -24.06
C ALA A 499 16.96 2.08 -25.19
N GLN A 500 17.24 2.44 -26.45
CA GLN A 500 17.23 1.50 -27.57
C GLN A 500 18.21 0.32 -27.38
N GLY A 501 19.33 0.54 -26.69
CA GLY A 501 20.32 -0.49 -26.40
C GLY A 501 20.09 -1.27 -25.10
N ALA A 502 19.10 -0.87 -24.30
CA ALA A 502 18.91 -1.36 -22.94
C ALA A 502 17.62 -2.20 -22.75
N VAL A 503 16.87 -2.51 -23.81
CA VAL A 503 15.64 -3.31 -23.70
C VAL A 503 15.90 -4.70 -23.10
N ASP A 504 16.99 -5.35 -23.54
CA ASP A 504 17.42 -6.67 -23.04
C ASP A 504 18.47 -6.56 -21.91
N HIS A 505 18.47 -5.46 -21.16
CA HIS A 505 19.45 -5.23 -20.10
C HIS A 505 19.27 -6.28 -18.98
N PRO A 506 20.37 -6.83 -18.41
CA PRO A 506 20.28 -7.88 -17.38
C PRO A 506 19.71 -7.39 -16.04
N GLU A 507 19.81 -6.09 -15.76
CA GLU A 507 19.11 -5.47 -14.64
C GLU A 507 17.66 -5.16 -15.07
N ALA A 508 16.70 -5.84 -14.41
CA ALA A 508 15.31 -5.93 -14.83
C ALA A 508 14.58 -4.58 -14.84
N SER A 509 14.85 -3.69 -13.87
CA SER A 509 14.17 -2.41 -13.73
C SER A 509 14.55 -1.45 -14.87
N LEU A 510 15.83 -1.40 -15.24
CA LEU A 510 16.30 -0.64 -16.41
C LEU A 510 15.76 -1.23 -17.71
N GLY A 511 15.76 -2.57 -17.87
CA GLY A 511 15.18 -3.24 -19.03
C GLY A 511 13.71 -2.85 -19.25
N ALA A 512 12.90 -2.90 -18.19
CA ALA A 512 11.49 -2.51 -18.23
C ALA A 512 11.29 -1.00 -18.53
N ALA A 513 12.14 -0.13 -17.98
CA ALA A 513 12.11 1.30 -18.29
C ALA A 513 12.47 1.58 -19.75
N ALA A 514 13.53 0.95 -20.26
CA ALA A 514 13.98 1.07 -21.63
C ALA A 514 12.91 0.59 -22.61
N LEU A 515 12.28 -0.56 -22.33
CA LEU A 515 11.14 -1.08 -23.09
C LEU A 515 10.00 -0.07 -23.16
N THR A 516 9.66 0.58 -22.04
CA THR A 516 8.61 1.61 -22.00
C THR A 516 8.95 2.80 -22.91
N VAL A 517 10.19 3.28 -22.85
CA VAL A 517 10.66 4.40 -23.69
C VAL A 517 10.67 4.02 -25.18
N VAL A 518 11.17 2.83 -25.51
CA VAL A 518 11.16 2.32 -26.88
C VAL A 518 9.73 2.14 -27.40
N ALA A 519 8.82 1.58 -26.61
CA ALA A 519 7.42 1.43 -27.01
C ALA A 519 6.70 2.79 -27.19
N HIS A 520 7.08 3.80 -26.41
CA HIS A 520 6.52 5.16 -26.54
C HIS A 520 6.88 5.83 -27.87
N HIS A 521 8.10 5.61 -28.37
CA HIS A 521 8.61 6.22 -29.61
C HIS A 521 8.59 5.27 -30.83
N GLY A 522 8.39 3.97 -30.58
CA GLY A 522 8.51 2.90 -31.55
C GLY A 522 7.33 2.80 -32.52
N GLY A 523 7.56 2.08 -33.62
CA GLY A 523 6.54 1.75 -34.61
C GLY A 523 6.16 0.28 -34.59
N GLN A 524 5.59 -0.22 -35.69
CA GLN A 524 5.15 -1.61 -35.81
C GLN A 524 6.29 -2.63 -35.63
N ALA A 525 7.53 -2.28 -36.01
CA ALA A 525 8.67 -3.20 -35.95
C ALA A 525 9.10 -3.49 -34.49
N GLU A 526 9.05 -2.45 -33.65
CA GLU A 526 9.30 -2.57 -32.21
C GLU A 526 8.15 -3.34 -31.54
N ASP A 527 6.88 -3.05 -31.87
CA ASP A 527 5.71 -3.82 -31.37
C ASP A 527 5.80 -5.31 -31.74
N ASP A 528 6.20 -5.64 -32.98
CA ASP A 528 6.36 -7.02 -33.45
C ASP A 528 7.51 -7.78 -32.75
N THR A 529 8.49 -7.07 -32.19
CA THR A 529 9.62 -7.68 -31.47
C THR A 529 9.28 -7.96 -30.01
N ILE A 530 8.40 -7.15 -29.42
CA ILE A 530 7.96 -7.25 -28.02
C ILE A 530 6.94 -8.39 -27.83
N ARG A 531 6.14 -8.69 -28.86
CA ARG A 531 5.16 -9.80 -28.87
C ARG A 531 5.80 -11.15 -29.09
#